data_AF-A0A061G5F5-F1
#
_entry.id   AF-A0A061G5F5-F1
#
_cell.length_a   1.000
_cell.length_b   1.000
_cell.length_c   1.000
_cell.angle_alpha   90.00
_cell.angle_beta   90.00
_cell.angle_gamma   90.00
#
_symmetry.space_group_name_H-M   'P 1'
#
loop_
_entity.id
_entity.type
_entity.pdbx_description
1 polymer ?
#
loop_
_entity_poly.entity_id
_entity_poly.type
_entity_poly.pdbx_seq_one_letter_code
_entity_poly.pdbx_strand_id
1 'polypeptide(L)'
;METATLSLTRNSLPDSILHPCFPFKHQFPLPFVSFSSYLFTAFLNWIHYLLVISMAKQDSVFIKYLSLLLVLLLLFEAGRAARLNQWESGIRLSTDIDEPQDVDDQQLGTRWAVLVAGSSGYANYRHQADVCHAYQLLRKGGLKEENIVVFMYDDIAMHKLNPRPEVIINHPKGDDVYAGVPKDYTGVHVTAANLYAVLLGNNSALSGGSGKVVDSKPNDRIFLFYSDHGGPGVLGMPNLPFLYAMDFLDVLKKKHAAGSYKEMVIYVEACESGSVFEGIMPKDLNIYVTTASNAQESSWGTYCPGMEPSPPPEYTTCLGDLYSVAWMEDSETHNLKRETVKQQYETVRERTSNFNSYTLGGSHVMEYGNASIKAEKLCSYQGFDPSSENFPPNELTHMEAVNQRDADILFLWHMYKNSEDGSKKTEILRQITETIRHRIHLDGSIDLIGTLLYGPAKGSGILNSVREPGLPLVDDWQCLKSMVRLFETHCGLLTQYGMKHMRAFANLCNSGVSQSLMEQACVAACSGHDTRQWHPSNQGYSA
;
A
#
# COMPACT_ATOMS: atom_id res chain seq x y z
N MET A 1 -63.16 36.29 38.57
CA MET A 1 -64.32 35.40 38.44
C MET A 1 -63.81 34.16 37.70
N GLU A 2 -63.27 33.18 38.44
CA GLU A 2 -64.00 32.13 39.18
C GLU A 2 -64.34 30.97 38.23
N THR A 3 -63.58 29.86 38.25
CA THR A 3 -63.71 28.64 39.13
C THR A 3 -64.94 27.78 38.75
N ALA A 4 -64.95 26.43 38.81
CA ALA A 4 -64.08 25.44 39.46
C ALA A 4 -64.14 24.06 38.69
N THR A 5 -63.04 23.34 38.44
CA THR A 5 -62.43 22.18 39.17
C THR A 5 -63.14 20.80 39.17
N LEU A 6 -62.40 19.74 38.75
CA LEU A 6 -62.26 18.34 39.28
C LEU A 6 -61.39 17.56 38.23
N SER A 7 -60.12 17.13 38.44
CA SER A 7 -59.51 16.17 39.40
C SER A 7 -59.99 14.72 39.20
N LEU A 8 -59.21 13.62 39.14
CA LEU A 8 -57.75 13.27 39.22
C LEU A 8 -57.44 12.15 38.14
N THR A 9 -56.27 11.52 37.92
CA THR A 9 -54.96 11.42 38.63
C THR A 9 -53.77 11.10 37.67
N ARG A 10 -52.55 11.23 38.20
CA ARG A 10 -51.17 10.88 37.76
C ARG A 10 -50.90 9.52 37.07
N ASN A 11 -49.90 9.51 36.18
CA ASN A 11 -48.59 8.88 36.47
C ASN A 11 -47.44 9.53 35.66
N SER A 12 -46.21 9.47 36.18
CA SER A 12 -45.06 10.29 35.77
C SER A 12 -43.76 9.50 35.62
N LEU A 13 -42.97 9.83 34.59
CA LEU A 13 -41.52 9.58 34.45
C LEU A 13 -40.73 10.37 35.53
N PRO A 14 -39.50 9.99 35.94
CA PRO A 14 -38.29 10.26 35.13
C PRO A 14 -37.05 9.33 35.26
N ASP A 15 -36.20 9.39 34.23
CA ASP A 15 -34.72 9.43 34.19
C ASP A 15 -33.79 8.74 35.24
N SER A 16 -33.05 7.73 34.72
CA SER A 16 -31.57 7.72 34.62
C SER A 16 -30.64 7.17 35.74
N ILE A 17 -29.47 6.69 35.28
CA ILE A 17 -28.13 6.60 35.95
C ILE A 17 -27.74 5.36 36.81
N LEU A 18 -26.56 4.80 36.46
CA LEU A 18 -25.58 3.95 37.19
C LEU A 18 -25.83 2.47 37.58
N HIS A 19 -24.80 1.65 37.29
CA HIS A 19 -24.48 0.34 37.91
C HIS A 19 -24.18 0.49 39.42
N PRO A 20 -24.46 -0.52 40.29
CA PRO A 20 -23.45 -1.58 40.54
C PRO A 20 -23.97 -2.99 40.90
N CYS A 21 -23.01 -3.90 41.10
CA CYS A 21 -23.03 -5.28 41.62
C CYS A 21 -24.14 -5.67 42.64
N PHE A 22 -24.51 -6.97 42.66
CA PHE A 22 -24.45 -7.90 43.84
C PHE A 22 -25.04 -9.31 43.47
N PRO A 23 -25.05 -10.36 44.33
CA PRO A 23 -24.13 -11.51 44.16
C PRO A 23 -24.83 -12.87 43.94
N PHE A 24 -24.07 -13.91 43.55
CA PHE A 24 -24.43 -15.29 43.92
C PHE A 24 -23.19 -16.14 44.27
N LYS A 25 -23.13 -16.56 45.53
CA LYS A 25 -22.33 -17.72 45.96
C LYS A 25 -23.24 -18.94 45.96
N HIS A 26 -22.80 -20.04 45.33
CA HIS A 26 -22.73 -21.33 46.01
C HIS A 26 -21.75 -22.26 45.27
N GLN A 27 -20.89 -22.92 46.04
CA GLN A 27 -19.91 -23.90 45.54
C GLN A 27 -20.57 -25.27 45.34
N PHE A 28 -20.10 -26.04 44.37
CA PHE A 28 -19.36 -27.31 44.57
C PHE A 28 -18.96 -27.92 43.19
N PRO A 29 -18.05 -28.91 43.09
CA PRO A 29 -17.09 -28.99 41.99
C PRO A 29 -17.18 -30.29 41.18
N LEU A 30 -17.09 -30.20 39.85
CA LEU A 30 -16.88 -31.37 38.99
C LEU A 30 -15.85 -31.08 37.87
N PRO A 31 -15.17 -32.11 37.34
CA PRO A 31 -13.77 -31.97 36.93
C PRO A 31 -13.56 -31.68 35.44
N PHE A 32 -12.32 -31.29 35.12
CA PHE A 32 -11.78 -31.29 33.77
C PHE A 32 -11.97 -32.66 33.09
N VAL A 33 -12.65 -32.65 31.93
CA VAL A 33 -12.63 -33.74 30.95
C VAL A 33 -12.39 -33.09 29.57
N SER A 34 -11.37 -33.53 28.86
CA SER A 34 -10.94 -32.86 27.62
C SER A 34 -11.93 -33.05 26.46
N PHE A 35 -12.21 -31.99 25.72
CA PHE A 35 -13.04 -31.99 24.50
C PHE A 35 -12.46 -32.83 23.33
N SER A 36 -11.25 -33.39 23.47
CA SER A 36 -10.54 -34.13 22.43
C SER A 36 -11.16 -35.52 22.10
N SER A 37 -11.75 -36.21 23.08
CA SER A 37 -12.23 -37.59 22.92
C SER A 37 -13.49 -37.73 22.05
N TYR A 38 -14.34 -36.71 22.00
CA TYR A 38 -15.57 -36.72 21.18
C TYR A 38 -15.28 -36.53 19.69
N LEU A 39 -14.30 -35.71 19.32
CA LEU A 39 -13.88 -35.55 17.92
C LEU A 39 -13.18 -36.80 17.40
N PHE A 40 -12.35 -37.45 18.22
CA PHE A 40 -11.66 -38.69 17.84
C PHE A 40 -12.61 -39.87 17.62
N THR A 41 -13.65 -40.00 18.46
CA THR A 41 -14.68 -41.04 18.29
C THR A 41 -15.62 -40.75 17.10
N ALA A 42 -15.95 -39.49 16.83
CA ALA A 42 -16.68 -39.10 15.62
C ALA A 42 -15.88 -39.42 14.34
N PHE A 43 -14.57 -39.13 14.33
CA PHE A 43 -13.67 -39.43 13.20
C PHE A 43 -13.52 -40.94 12.95
N LEU A 44 -13.35 -41.73 14.01
CA LEU A 44 -13.30 -43.20 13.91
C LEU A 44 -14.62 -43.79 13.39
N ASN A 45 -15.77 -43.29 13.85
CA ASN A 45 -17.07 -43.73 13.33
C ASN A 45 -17.27 -43.36 11.85
N TRP A 46 -16.78 -42.19 11.41
CA TRP A 46 -16.82 -41.80 9.99
C TRP A 46 -15.93 -42.70 9.12
N ILE A 47 -14.72 -43.02 9.58
CA ILE A 47 -13.84 -44.00 8.93
C ILE A 47 -14.50 -45.38 8.87
N HIS A 48 -15.16 -45.82 9.94
CA HIS A 48 -15.87 -47.10 9.96
C HIS A 48 -17.05 -47.11 8.98
N TYR A 49 -17.79 -46.00 8.86
CA TYR A 49 -18.88 -45.85 7.89
C TYR A 49 -18.38 -45.90 6.44
N LEU A 50 -17.24 -45.24 6.15
CA LEU A 50 -16.57 -45.31 4.85
C LEU A 50 -16.04 -46.72 4.52
N LEU A 51 -15.49 -47.45 5.50
CA LEU A 51 -15.07 -48.84 5.35
C LEU A 51 -16.26 -49.76 5.06
N VAL A 52 -17.38 -49.60 5.77
CA VAL A 52 -18.60 -50.41 5.55
C VAL A 52 -19.22 -50.12 4.16
N ILE A 53 -19.23 -48.87 3.71
CA ILE A 53 -19.66 -48.51 2.35
C ILE A 53 -18.72 -49.10 1.30
N SER A 54 -17.40 -49.09 1.54
CA SER A 54 -16.39 -49.69 0.66
C SER A 54 -16.54 -51.22 0.54
N MET A 55 -16.93 -51.91 1.61
CA MET A 55 -17.19 -53.36 1.56
C MET A 55 -18.49 -53.75 0.85
N ALA A 56 -19.36 -52.79 0.52
CA ALA A 56 -20.61 -53.02 -0.23
C ALA A 56 -20.46 -52.83 -1.76
N LYS A 57 -19.30 -52.37 -2.25
CA LYS A 57 -18.99 -52.28 -3.70
C LYS A 57 -17.67 -52.98 -3.99
N GLN A 58 -17.72 -53.99 -4.85
CA GLN A 58 -16.61 -54.88 -5.15
C GLN A 58 -15.62 -54.28 -6.18
N ASP A 59 -15.13 -53.06 -5.92
CA ASP A 59 -14.31 -52.28 -6.85
C ASP A 59 -12.81 -52.62 -6.72
N SER A 60 -12.33 -53.47 -7.65
CA SER A 60 -10.96 -54.04 -7.73
C SER A 60 -9.80 -53.03 -7.73
N VAL A 61 -10.08 -51.73 -7.89
CA VAL A 61 -9.07 -50.67 -7.98
C VAL A 61 -8.47 -50.33 -6.62
N PHE A 62 -9.28 -50.27 -5.54
CA PHE A 62 -8.82 -49.78 -4.24
C PHE A 62 -7.78 -50.71 -3.57
N ILE A 63 -7.96 -52.02 -3.73
CA ILE A 63 -7.03 -53.05 -3.22
C ILE A 63 -5.64 -52.88 -3.83
N LYS A 64 -5.53 -52.54 -5.13
CA LYS A 64 -4.25 -52.35 -5.82
C LYS A 64 -3.47 -51.14 -5.28
N TYR A 65 -4.15 -50.03 -4.98
CA TYR A 65 -3.52 -48.86 -4.37
C TYR A 65 -3.08 -49.13 -2.92
N LEU A 66 -3.87 -49.88 -2.14
CA LEU A 66 -3.48 -50.26 -0.78
C LEU A 66 -2.25 -51.18 -0.75
N SER A 67 -2.14 -52.14 -1.69
CA SER A 67 -0.94 -52.96 -1.86
C SER A 67 0.29 -52.13 -2.26
N LEU A 68 0.12 -51.15 -3.17
CA LEU A 68 1.22 -50.28 -3.59
C LEU A 68 1.73 -49.40 -2.44
N LEU A 69 0.82 -48.88 -1.60
CA LEU A 69 1.14 -48.09 -0.42
C LEU A 69 1.92 -48.91 0.63
N LEU A 70 1.53 -50.18 0.86
CA LEU A 70 2.25 -51.08 1.77
C LEU A 70 3.69 -51.36 1.30
N VAL A 71 3.90 -51.56 -0.01
CA VAL A 71 5.24 -51.79 -0.58
C VAL A 71 6.12 -50.54 -0.44
N LEU A 72 5.57 -49.35 -0.66
CA LEU A 72 6.29 -48.09 -0.46
C LEU A 72 6.69 -47.85 1.00
N LEU A 73 5.82 -48.19 1.96
CA LEU A 73 6.13 -48.08 3.40
C LEU A 73 7.22 -49.08 3.83
N LEU A 74 7.20 -50.31 3.32
CA LEU A 74 8.24 -51.31 3.61
C LEU A 74 9.62 -50.92 3.04
N LEU A 75 9.66 -50.22 1.90
CA LEU A 75 10.92 -49.69 1.35
C LEU A 75 11.46 -48.50 2.17
N PHE A 76 10.59 -47.71 2.81
CA PHE A 76 10.99 -46.58 3.65
C PHE A 76 11.61 -47.03 4.99
N GLU A 77 11.07 -48.09 5.60
CA GLU A 77 11.65 -48.74 6.79
C GLU A 77 13.00 -49.41 6.48
N ALA A 78 13.10 -50.14 5.35
CA ALA A 78 14.36 -50.77 4.93
C ALA A 78 15.49 -49.75 4.67
N GLY A 79 15.16 -48.53 4.20
CA GLY A 79 16.10 -47.44 4.02
C GLY A 79 16.66 -46.83 5.32
N ARG A 80 15.99 -47.01 6.46
CA ARG A 80 16.45 -46.53 7.77
C ARG A 80 17.34 -47.53 8.53
N ALA A 81 17.30 -48.81 8.16
CA ALA A 81 18.08 -49.87 8.82
C ALA A 81 19.52 -50.04 8.31
N ALA A 82 19.95 -49.27 7.29
CA ALA A 82 21.23 -49.45 6.60
C ALA A 82 22.16 -48.23 6.68
N ARG A 83 22.35 -47.62 7.86
CA ARG A 83 23.45 -46.67 8.14
C ARG A 83 23.71 -46.42 9.64
N LEU A 84 24.00 -47.48 10.39
CA LEU A 84 24.54 -47.38 11.75
C LEU A 84 25.53 -48.54 11.98
N ASN A 85 26.79 -48.19 12.26
CA ASN A 85 27.95 -49.01 12.67
C ASN A 85 29.15 -49.03 11.70
N GLN A 86 29.91 -47.93 11.67
CA GLN A 86 31.37 -48.04 11.82
C GLN A 86 31.92 -46.76 12.45
N TRP A 87 32.74 -46.90 13.49
CA TRP A 87 33.31 -45.83 14.30
C TRP A 87 34.82 -45.88 14.09
N GLU A 88 35.49 -44.75 13.84
CA GLU A 88 36.66 -44.34 14.63
C GLU A 88 37.24 -42.95 14.28
N SER A 89 37.68 -42.27 15.34
CA SER A 89 38.94 -41.50 15.45
C SER A 89 39.24 -40.36 14.46
N GLY A 90 39.04 -39.10 14.90
CA GLY A 90 39.53 -37.92 14.17
C GLY A 90 39.32 -36.57 14.86
N ILE A 91 39.99 -36.32 15.99
CA ILE A 91 40.03 -34.96 16.57
C ILE A 91 40.88 -34.04 15.67
N ARG A 92 40.24 -33.10 14.97
CA ARG A 92 40.85 -31.83 14.56
C ARG A 92 39.87 -30.69 14.70
N LEU A 93 40.28 -29.68 15.44
CA LEU A 93 39.66 -28.37 15.50
C LEU A 93 40.03 -27.60 14.23
N SER A 94 39.05 -27.29 13.38
CA SER A 94 39.19 -26.30 12.31
C SER A 94 38.31 -25.12 12.65
N THR A 95 38.96 -24.06 13.15
CA THR A 95 38.39 -22.71 13.21
C THR A 95 38.47 -22.11 11.81
N ASP A 96 37.45 -22.35 11.00
CA ASP A 96 37.15 -21.55 9.81
C ASP A 96 35.72 -21.02 10.01
N ILE A 97 35.63 -19.92 10.76
CA ILE A 97 34.49 -19.02 10.61
C ILE A 97 34.71 -18.39 9.24
N ASP A 98 33.77 -18.57 8.30
CA ASP A 98 33.71 -17.75 7.10
C ASP A 98 33.50 -16.30 7.56
N GLU A 99 34.59 -15.55 7.74
CA GLU A 99 34.53 -14.11 7.83
C GLU A 99 33.84 -13.62 6.56
N PRO A 100 32.79 -12.78 6.65
CA PRO A 100 32.23 -12.17 5.47
C PRO A 100 33.35 -11.33 4.85
N GLN A 101 33.85 -11.74 3.68
CA GLN A 101 34.75 -10.90 2.90
C GLN A 101 34.08 -9.54 2.77
N ASP A 102 34.69 -8.51 3.37
CA ASP A 102 34.27 -7.14 3.11
C ASP A 102 34.43 -6.92 1.62
N VAL A 103 33.28 -6.80 0.94
CA VAL A 103 33.22 -6.41 -0.45
C VAL A 103 33.81 -5.01 -0.49
N ASP A 104 35.01 -4.91 -1.07
CA ASP A 104 35.77 -3.67 -1.17
C ASP A 104 34.85 -2.53 -1.66
N ASP A 105 34.56 -1.58 -0.78
CA ASP A 105 33.65 -0.46 -1.04
C ASP A 105 34.17 0.42 -2.20
N GLN A 106 35.45 0.25 -2.62
CA GLN A 106 36.01 0.89 -3.82
C GLN A 106 35.55 0.24 -5.14
N GLN A 107 34.99 -0.97 -5.10
CA GLN A 107 34.48 -1.69 -6.28
C GLN A 107 32.97 -1.52 -6.51
N LEU A 108 32.24 -0.98 -5.53
CA LEU A 108 30.81 -0.66 -5.62
C LEU A 108 30.61 0.77 -6.09
N GLY A 109 29.80 0.98 -7.13
CA GLY A 109 29.40 2.32 -7.55
C GLY A 109 28.54 3.02 -6.49
N THR A 110 28.30 4.31 -6.70
CA THR A 110 27.55 5.14 -5.75
C THR A 110 26.12 4.64 -5.61
N ARG A 111 25.63 4.56 -4.37
CA ARG A 111 24.21 4.32 -4.06
C ARG A 111 23.48 5.67 -4.05
N TRP A 112 22.52 5.80 -4.95
CA TRP A 112 21.62 6.94 -5.07
C TRP A 112 20.22 6.56 -4.61
N ALA A 113 19.47 7.52 -4.08
CA ALA A 113 18.05 7.34 -3.82
C ALA A 113 17.21 8.54 -4.25
N VAL A 114 15.95 8.27 -4.57
CA VAL A 114 14.90 9.27 -4.81
C VAL A 114 13.69 8.86 -4.00
N LEU A 115 13.22 9.75 -3.13
CA LEU A 115 12.10 9.48 -2.21
C LEU A 115 10.98 10.48 -2.49
N VAL A 116 9.75 10.00 -2.71
CA VAL A 116 8.64 10.82 -3.22
C VAL A 116 7.35 10.61 -2.42
N ALA A 117 6.86 11.68 -1.80
CA ALA A 117 5.52 11.75 -1.22
C ALA A 117 4.60 12.52 -2.19
N GLY A 118 3.63 11.83 -2.80
CA GLY A 118 2.76 12.41 -3.84
C GLY A 118 1.61 13.29 -3.32
N SER A 119 1.42 13.40 -2.00
CA SER A 119 0.35 14.20 -1.39
C SER A 119 0.83 15.39 -0.56
N SER A 120 -0.05 16.38 -0.44
CA SER A 120 -0.07 17.41 0.60
C SER A 120 -1.24 17.21 1.58
N GLY A 121 -1.25 18.00 2.65
CA GLY A 121 -2.34 18.12 3.63
C GLY A 121 -2.20 17.14 4.80
N TYR A 122 -2.58 17.58 6.00
CA TYR A 122 -2.38 16.82 7.24
C TYR A 122 -3.21 15.51 7.32
N ALA A 123 -4.29 15.40 6.55
CA ALA A 123 -4.99 14.13 6.34
C ALA A 123 -4.07 13.06 5.73
N ASN A 124 -3.08 13.48 4.94
CA ASN A 124 -2.13 12.62 4.23
C ASN A 124 -0.76 12.47 4.94
N TYR A 125 -0.71 12.76 6.25
CA TYR A 125 0.49 12.65 7.10
C TYR A 125 1.39 11.45 6.78
N ARG A 126 0.79 10.26 6.69
CA ARG A 126 1.46 8.98 6.44
C ARG A 126 2.44 8.98 5.26
N HIS A 127 2.10 9.59 4.12
CA HIS A 127 2.96 9.55 2.93
C HIS A 127 4.28 10.34 3.11
N GLN A 128 4.23 11.49 3.80
CA GLN A 128 5.45 12.26 4.11
C GLN A 128 6.22 11.63 5.27
N ALA A 129 5.54 10.99 6.23
CA ALA A 129 6.17 10.21 7.29
C ALA A 129 6.94 9.00 6.74
N ASP A 130 6.37 8.27 5.77
CA ASP A 130 7.02 7.16 5.08
C ASP A 130 8.33 7.61 4.42
N VAL A 131 8.29 8.72 3.66
CA VAL A 131 9.47 9.27 2.98
C VAL A 131 10.54 9.76 3.95
N CYS A 132 10.12 10.37 5.07
CA CYS A 132 11.03 10.76 6.14
C CYS A 132 11.70 9.52 6.79
N HIS A 133 10.93 8.47 7.06
CA HIS A 133 11.44 7.22 7.63
C HIS A 133 12.42 6.51 6.68
N ALA A 134 12.05 6.40 5.39
CA ALA A 134 12.94 5.88 4.35
C ALA A 134 14.24 6.67 4.24
N TYR A 135 14.21 8.01 4.40
CA TYR A 135 15.42 8.82 4.45
C TYR A 135 16.31 8.42 5.65
N GLN A 136 15.74 8.31 6.87
CA GLN A 136 16.52 7.94 8.05
C GLN A 136 17.17 6.55 7.90
N LEU A 137 16.41 5.56 7.41
CA LEU A 137 16.92 4.21 7.11
C LEU A 137 18.15 4.28 6.18
N LEU A 138 18.04 4.99 5.05
CA LEU A 138 19.12 5.10 4.08
C LEU A 138 20.34 5.86 4.63
N ARG A 139 20.14 6.90 5.46
CA ARG A 139 21.23 7.62 6.13
C ARG A 139 21.95 6.75 7.16
N LYS A 140 21.21 5.97 7.97
CA LYS A 140 21.77 4.94 8.88
C LYS A 140 22.55 3.88 8.10
N GLY A 141 22.04 3.46 6.94
CA GLY A 141 22.70 2.56 5.99
C GLY A 141 23.95 3.12 5.31
N GLY A 142 24.30 4.40 5.54
CA GLY A 142 25.50 5.04 5.01
C GLY A 142 25.35 5.67 3.63
N LEU A 143 24.14 5.77 3.06
CA LEU A 143 23.92 6.63 1.89
C LEU A 143 24.11 8.10 2.31
N LYS A 144 24.79 8.87 1.46
CA LYS A 144 25.09 10.28 1.73
C LYS A 144 23.94 11.19 1.30
N GLU A 145 23.77 12.30 1.99
CA GLU A 145 22.68 13.26 1.73
C GLU A 145 22.72 13.84 0.31
N GLU A 146 23.93 14.07 -0.24
CA GLU A 146 24.09 14.55 -1.63
C GLU A 146 23.56 13.56 -2.68
N ASN A 147 23.42 12.28 -2.33
CA ASN A 147 22.96 11.22 -3.23
C ASN A 147 21.49 10.80 -2.98
N ILE A 148 20.82 11.37 -1.97
CA ILE A 148 19.41 11.13 -1.70
C ILE A 148 18.62 12.40 -2.05
N VAL A 149 17.71 12.28 -3.02
CA VAL A 149 16.83 13.37 -3.46
C VAL A 149 15.46 13.20 -2.84
N VAL A 150 14.96 14.21 -2.11
CA VAL A 150 13.67 14.14 -1.41
C VAL A 150 12.61 15.07 -2.01
N PHE A 151 11.48 14.47 -2.38
CA PHE A 151 10.24 15.15 -2.77
C PHE A 151 9.19 14.95 -1.68
N MET A 152 8.83 16.02 -0.98
CA MET A 152 7.72 16.02 -0.01
C MET A 152 7.14 17.42 0.09
N TYR A 153 5.83 17.57 0.25
CA TYR A 153 5.22 18.90 0.20
C TYR A 153 5.64 19.81 1.37
N ASP A 154 6.09 19.23 2.49
CA ASP A 154 6.69 19.90 3.66
C ASP A 154 5.68 20.72 4.50
N ASP A 155 4.41 20.30 4.48
CA ASP A 155 3.29 20.94 5.19
C ASP A 155 2.80 20.18 6.43
N ILE A 156 3.54 19.15 6.88
CA ILE A 156 3.17 18.29 8.02
C ILE A 156 3.83 18.74 9.34
N ALA A 157 5.16 18.85 9.38
CA ALA A 157 5.90 19.08 10.62
C ALA A 157 5.48 20.37 11.36
N MET A 158 5.20 21.44 10.60
CA MET A 158 4.72 22.73 11.14
C MET A 158 3.20 22.94 10.98
N HIS A 159 2.45 21.88 10.71
CA HIS A 159 1.00 21.98 10.58
C HIS A 159 0.33 22.35 11.90
N LYS A 160 -0.72 23.18 11.86
CA LYS A 160 -1.46 23.61 13.07
C LYS A 160 -2.18 22.48 13.81
N LEU A 161 -2.34 21.32 13.16
CA LEU A 161 -2.89 20.10 13.76
C LEU A 161 -1.82 19.11 14.20
N ASN A 162 -0.52 19.38 13.94
CA ASN A 162 0.55 18.54 14.44
C ASN A 162 0.70 18.74 15.96
N PRO A 163 0.44 17.72 16.80
CA PRO A 163 0.58 17.87 18.25
C PRO A 163 2.04 17.97 18.70
N ARG A 164 3.00 17.62 17.82
CA ARG A 164 4.44 17.71 18.07
C ARG A 164 5.10 18.55 16.96
N PRO A 165 5.07 19.89 17.04
CA PRO A 165 5.69 20.75 16.04
C PRO A 165 7.15 20.37 15.77
N GLU A 166 7.58 20.50 14.52
CA GLU A 166 8.91 20.11 14.02
C GLU A 166 9.21 18.59 14.05
N VAL A 167 8.26 17.75 14.48
CA VAL A 167 8.41 16.29 14.55
C VAL A 167 7.42 15.57 13.63
N ILE A 168 7.88 14.50 12.97
CA ILE A 168 7.04 13.51 12.27
C ILE A 168 7.44 12.11 12.75
N ILE A 169 6.46 11.24 13.04
CA ILE A 169 6.70 9.85 13.46
C ILE A 169 5.99 8.88 12.49
N ASN A 170 6.64 7.79 12.09
CA ASN A 170 6.04 6.81 11.17
C ASN A 170 5.59 5.49 11.86
N HIS A 171 5.77 5.40 13.19
CA HIS A 171 5.35 4.26 14.02
C HIS A 171 4.81 4.78 15.36
N PRO A 172 3.79 4.14 16.00
CA PRO A 172 3.17 4.65 17.23
C PRO A 172 4.11 4.88 18.42
N LYS A 173 5.25 4.18 18.44
CA LYS A 173 6.32 4.30 19.44
C LYS A 173 7.66 4.73 18.83
N GLY A 174 7.65 5.19 17.58
CA GLY A 174 8.85 5.61 16.86
C GLY A 174 9.34 7.00 17.29
N ASP A 175 10.62 7.24 17.06
CA ASP A 175 11.26 8.55 17.21
C ASP A 175 10.92 9.48 16.03
N ASP A 176 11.41 10.72 16.09
CA ASP A 176 11.29 11.66 14.98
C ASP A 176 12.06 11.18 13.74
N VAL A 177 11.37 11.15 12.59
CA VAL A 177 11.96 10.85 11.29
C VAL A 177 12.18 12.09 10.42
N TYR A 178 11.69 13.28 10.84
CA TYR A 178 11.78 14.52 10.05
C TYR A 178 13.12 15.24 10.18
N ALA A 179 13.79 15.16 11.33
CA ALA A 179 15.07 15.82 11.58
C ALA A 179 16.12 15.47 10.52
N GLY A 180 16.68 16.51 9.89
CA GLY A 180 17.75 16.36 8.89
C GLY A 180 17.32 15.84 7.52
N VAL A 181 16.03 15.66 7.24
CA VAL A 181 15.53 15.33 5.90
C VAL A 181 15.69 16.56 4.97
N PRO A 182 16.44 16.47 3.86
CA PRO A 182 16.70 17.60 2.98
C PRO A 182 15.43 18.08 2.27
N LYS A 183 15.34 19.39 2.04
CA LYS A 183 14.20 20.04 1.38
C LYS A 183 14.46 20.23 -0.11
N ASP A 184 14.78 19.15 -0.83
CA ASP A 184 15.19 19.27 -2.24
C ASP A 184 14.07 19.78 -3.13
N TYR A 185 12.87 19.19 -3.02
CA TYR A 185 11.69 19.63 -3.75
C TYR A 185 10.49 19.63 -2.80
N THR A 186 10.02 20.83 -2.45
CA THR A 186 8.90 21.04 -1.53
C THR A 186 7.83 21.98 -2.08
N GLY A 187 6.65 21.97 -1.47
CA GLY A 187 5.50 22.75 -1.91
C GLY A 187 5.21 22.59 -3.41
N VAL A 188 5.17 23.73 -4.11
CA VAL A 188 4.91 23.81 -5.56
C VAL A 188 5.96 23.15 -6.46
N HIS A 189 7.13 22.77 -5.92
CA HIS A 189 8.18 22.10 -6.67
C HIS A 189 8.03 20.57 -6.72
N VAL A 190 7.08 20.00 -5.95
CA VAL A 190 6.72 18.57 -6.03
C VAL A 190 5.85 18.34 -7.27
N THR A 191 6.48 18.22 -8.44
CA THR A 191 5.82 18.04 -9.75
C THR A 191 6.38 16.83 -10.48
N ALA A 192 5.54 16.17 -11.29
CA ALA A 192 6.00 15.05 -12.13
C ALA A 192 7.16 15.47 -13.06
N ALA A 193 7.13 16.71 -13.57
CA ALA A 193 8.19 17.26 -14.40
C ALA A 193 9.56 17.33 -13.67
N ASN A 194 9.59 17.82 -12.42
CA ASN A 194 10.81 17.84 -11.63
C ASN A 194 11.31 16.43 -11.30
N LEU A 195 10.40 15.49 -10.98
CA LEU A 195 10.77 14.09 -10.75
C LEU A 195 11.41 13.46 -12.00
N TYR A 196 10.83 13.69 -13.18
CA TYR A 196 11.39 13.20 -14.45
C TYR A 196 12.77 13.80 -14.73
N ALA A 197 12.95 15.10 -14.49
CA ALA A 197 14.25 15.78 -14.62
C ALA A 197 15.29 15.25 -13.64
N VAL A 198 14.92 15.02 -12.37
CA VAL A 198 15.77 14.40 -11.33
C VAL A 198 16.26 13.02 -11.74
N LEU A 199 15.33 12.14 -12.15
CA LEU A 199 15.67 10.77 -12.56
C LEU A 199 16.64 10.75 -13.76
N LEU A 200 16.46 11.67 -14.71
CA LEU A 200 17.31 11.81 -15.89
C LEU A 200 18.65 12.54 -15.62
N GLY A 201 18.90 13.05 -14.41
CA GLY A 201 20.09 13.85 -14.12
C GLY A 201 20.09 15.22 -14.80
N ASN A 202 18.93 15.74 -15.20
CA ASN A 202 18.82 16.91 -16.06
C ASN A 202 18.47 18.20 -15.29
N ASN A 203 19.50 18.85 -14.74
CA ASN A 203 19.37 20.15 -14.07
C ASN A 203 18.67 21.24 -14.90
N SER A 204 18.83 21.22 -16.23
CA SER A 204 18.27 22.26 -17.11
C SER A 204 16.76 22.17 -17.32
N ALA A 205 16.14 21.04 -16.94
CA ALA A 205 14.70 20.81 -17.03
C ALA A 205 13.94 21.05 -15.70
N LEU A 206 14.64 21.45 -14.63
CA LEU A 206 14.03 21.71 -13.33
C LEU A 206 13.32 23.06 -13.28
N SER A 207 12.17 23.10 -12.61
CA SER A 207 11.46 24.30 -12.20
C SER A 207 11.54 24.48 -10.68
N GLY A 208 12.67 25.05 -10.23
CA GLY A 208 12.97 25.32 -8.81
C GLY A 208 13.43 24.09 -8.03
N GLY A 209 13.30 24.14 -6.70
CA GLY A 209 13.93 23.18 -5.78
C GLY A 209 15.43 23.47 -5.55
N SER A 210 16.14 22.52 -4.91
CA SER A 210 17.56 22.63 -4.57
C SER A 210 18.50 22.50 -5.78
N GLY A 211 18.02 21.95 -6.89
CA GLY A 211 18.84 21.58 -8.04
C GLY A 211 19.55 20.22 -7.90
N LYS A 212 19.29 19.45 -6.83
CA LYS A 212 19.83 18.10 -6.66
C LYS A 212 19.15 17.13 -7.64
N VAL A 213 19.94 16.35 -8.40
CA VAL A 213 19.47 15.35 -9.37
C VAL A 213 20.31 14.08 -9.32
N VAL A 214 19.84 12.99 -9.94
CA VAL A 214 20.56 11.71 -10.00
C VAL A 214 21.57 11.72 -11.15
N ASP A 215 22.72 12.38 -10.94
CA ASP A 215 23.88 12.36 -11.87
C ASP A 215 24.72 11.07 -11.72
N SER A 216 24.03 9.94 -11.68
CA SER A 216 24.60 8.59 -11.50
C SER A 216 25.45 8.13 -12.69
N LYS A 217 26.41 7.24 -12.43
CA LYS A 217 27.36 6.68 -13.39
C LYS A 217 27.07 5.20 -13.67
N PRO A 218 27.67 4.56 -14.70
CA PRO A 218 27.29 3.20 -15.13
C PRO A 218 27.41 2.08 -14.08
N ASN A 219 28.21 2.26 -13.03
CA ASN A 219 28.37 1.28 -11.95
C ASN A 219 27.47 1.57 -10.72
N ASP A 220 26.79 2.72 -10.72
CA ASP A 220 25.98 3.19 -9.59
C ASP A 220 24.64 2.43 -9.51
N ARG A 221 24.05 2.37 -8.32
CA ARG A 221 22.72 1.80 -8.09
C ARG A 221 21.74 2.87 -7.65
N ILE A 222 20.48 2.73 -8.05
CA ILE A 222 19.41 3.68 -7.74
C ILE A 222 18.29 2.96 -6.98
N PHE A 223 17.87 3.52 -5.84
CA PHE A 223 16.67 3.13 -5.12
C PHE A 223 15.61 4.24 -5.24
N LEU A 224 14.47 3.95 -5.87
CA LEU A 224 13.34 4.88 -5.95
C LEU A 224 12.22 4.38 -5.04
N PHE A 225 11.77 5.21 -4.11
CA PHE A 225 10.60 4.93 -3.29
C PHE A 225 9.55 6.03 -3.46
N TYR A 226 8.31 5.61 -3.69
CA TYR A 226 7.15 6.47 -3.84
C TYR A 226 6.06 6.03 -2.85
N SER A 227 5.45 6.99 -2.14
CA SER A 227 4.25 6.80 -1.30
C SER A 227 3.22 7.88 -1.60
N ASP A 228 2.05 7.49 -2.12
CA ASP A 228 0.86 8.34 -2.24
C ASP A 228 -0.44 7.54 -2.48
N HIS A 229 -1.54 8.26 -2.69
CA HIS A 229 -2.69 7.82 -3.46
C HIS A 229 -2.31 7.43 -4.90
N GLY A 230 -3.07 6.48 -5.46
CA GLY A 230 -2.97 6.10 -6.86
C GLY A 230 -4.31 5.93 -7.54
N GLY A 231 -4.26 5.47 -8.78
CA GLY A 231 -5.39 4.95 -9.54
C GLY A 231 -4.87 4.11 -10.69
N PRO A 232 -5.76 3.44 -11.45
CA PRO A 232 -5.35 2.64 -12.60
C PRO A 232 -4.49 3.44 -13.59
N GLY A 233 -3.19 3.10 -13.70
CA GLY A 233 -2.22 3.73 -14.61
C GLY A 233 -1.75 5.14 -14.22
N VAL A 234 -2.05 5.60 -13.00
CA VAL A 234 -1.74 6.97 -12.54
C VAL A 234 -1.30 6.97 -11.07
N LEU A 235 -0.28 7.77 -10.77
CA LEU A 235 0.17 8.08 -9.40
C LEU A 235 -0.06 9.57 -9.12
N GLY A 236 -0.48 9.91 -7.90
CA GLY A 236 -0.76 11.28 -7.53
C GLY A 236 0.49 12.17 -7.52
N MET A 237 0.26 13.49 -7.50
CA MET A 237 1.26 14.51 -7.22
C MET A 237 0.52 15.66 -6.50
N PRO A 238 1.17 16.41 -5.58
CA PRO A 238 0.49 17.50 -4.87
C PRO A 238 0.16 18.67 -5.79
N ASN A 239 0.89 18.78 -6.90
CA ASN A 239 0.74 19.80 -7.93
C ASN A 239 0.49 19.10 -9.27
N LEU A 240 -0.59 19.50 -9.94
CA LEU A 240 -1.04 18.88 -11.19
C LEU A 240 -0.13 19.25 -12.38
N PRO A 241 -0.05 18.40 -13.44
CA PRO A 241 -0.75 17.13 -13.62
C PRO A 241 -0.15 15.97 -12.82
N PHE A 242 -0.91 14.88 -12.69
CA PHE A 242 -0.47 13.63 -12.07
C PHE A 242 0.58 12.89 -12.93
N LEU A 243 1.24 11.90 -12.33
CA LEU A 243 2.22 11.03 -12.99
C LEU A 243 1.49 9.88 -13.69
N TYR A 244 1.59 9.82 -15.03
CA TYR A 244 1.02 8.73 -15.83
C TYR A 244 2.07 7.66 -16.12
N ALA A 245 1.67 6.40 -15.99
CA ALA A 245 2.55 5.23 -16.06
C ALA A 245 3.44 5.20 -17.33
N MET A 246 2.88 5.56 -18.49
CA MET A 246 3.62 5.56 -19.76
C MET A 246 4.70 6.66 -19.83
N ASP A 247 4.43 7.86 -19.30
CA ASP A 247 5.44 8.93 -19.25
C ASP A 247 6.62 8.52 -18.35
N PHE A 248 6.30 7.92 -17.20
CA PHE A 248 7.27 7.45 -16.22
C PHE A 248 8.11 6.30 -16.78
N LEU A 249 7.48 5.32 -17.43
CA LEU A 249 8.21 4.26 -18.13
C LEU A 249 9.12 4.80 -19.23
N ASP A 250 8.69 5.83 -19.99
CA ASP A 250 9.54 6.44 -21.00
C ASP A 250 10.74 7.21 -20.40
N VAL A 251 10.59 7.76 -19.18
CA VAL A 251 11.70 8.30 -18.39
C VAL A 251 12.67 7.19 -17.97
N LEU A 252 12.16 6.05 -17.46
CA LEU A 252 12.99 4.90 -17.09
C LEU A 252 13.75 4.32 -18.30
N LYS A 253 13.10 4.20 -19.46
CA LYS A 253 13.75 3.80 -20.73
C LYS A 253 14.83 4.78 -21.17
N LYS A 254 14.60 6.09 -21.07
CA LYS A 254 15.62 7.12 -21.37
C LYS A 254 16.80 7.04 -20.40
N LYS A 255 16.54 6.84 -19.10
CA LYS A 255 17.57 6.67 -18.07
C LYS A 255 18.43 5.42 -18.33
N HIS A 256 17.80 4.31 -18.77
CA HIS A 256 18.49 3.09 -19.18
C HIS A 256 19.32 3.30 -20.46
N ALA A 257 18.75 3.92 -21.50
CA ALA A 257 19.44 4.19 -22.76
C ALA A 257 20.67 5.12 -22.60
N ALA A 258 20.70 5.94 -21.56
CA ALA A 258 21.87 6.74 -21.17
C ALA A 258 22.99 5.91 -20.51
N GLY A 259 22.77 4.64 -20.19
CA GLY A 259 23.76 3.74 -19.56
C GLY A 259 24.23 4.20 -18.17
N SER A 260 23.44 5.03 -17.49
CA SER A 260 23.88 5.81 -16.32
C SER A 260 23.58 5.18 -14.96
N TYR A 261 23.38 3.87 -14.91
CA TYR A 261 23.27 3.06 -13.70
C TYR A 261 23.52 1.58 -14.05
N LYS A 262 23.88 0.78 -13.05
CA LYS A 262 24.04 -0.66 -13.17
C LYS A 262 22.68 -1.37 -13.07
N GLU A 263 22.05 -1.21 -11.90
CA GLU A 263 20.74 -1.77 -11.55
C GLU A 263 19.92 -0.75 -10.74
N MET A 264 18.59 -0.85 -10.80
CA MET A 264 17.65 0.02 -10.09
C MET A 264 16.56 -0.81 -9.39
N VAL A 265 16.19 -0.42 -8.17
CA VAL A 265 15.03 -0.97 -7.45
C VAL A 265 14.00 0.14 -7.24
N ILE A 266 12.73 -0.16 -7.53
CA ILE A 266 11.61 0.79 -7.40
C ILE A 266 10.53 0.21 -6.49
N TYR A 267 10.24 0.87 -5.37
CA TYR A 267 9.15 0.53 -4.44
C TYR A 267 8.02 1.56 -4.58
N VAL A 268 6.78 1.09 -4.76
CA VAL A 268 5.60 1.97 -4.94
C VAL A 268 4.49 1.60 -3.98
N GLU A 269 4.26 2.46 -2.98
CA GLU A 269 3.06 2.51 -2.17
C GLU A 269 2.01 3.39 -2.87
N ALA A 270 0.95 2.77 -3.39
CA ALA A 270 -0.25 3.43 -3.88
C ALA A 270 -1.40 2.45 -4.19
N CYS A 271 -2.62 2.97 -4.27
CA CYS A 271 -3.79 2.28 -4.81
C CYS A 271 -3.56 1.85 -6.25
N GLU A 272 -3.97 0.61 -6.58
CA GLU A 272 -3.84 0.00 -7.91
C GLU A 272 -2.41 0.06 -8.50
N SER A 273 -1.37 0.13 -7.66
CA SER A 273 0.01 0.48 -8.05
C SER A 273 0.63 -0.49 -9.07
N GLY A 274 0.23 -1.77 -9.08
CA GLY A 274 0.63 -2.72 -10.11
C GLY A 274 0.29 -2.27 -11.54
N SER A 275 -0.79 -1.50 -11.72
CA SER A 275 -1.23 -0.98 -13.03
C SER A 275 -0.28 0.05 -13.65
N VAL A 276 0.69 0.55 -12.87
CA VAL A 276 1.75 1.47 -13.35
C VAL A 276 2.82 0.71 -14.14
N PHE A 277 2.90 -0.62 -14.01
CA PHE A 277 3.93 -1.44 -14.63
C PHE A 277 3.38 -2.61 -15.45
N GLU A 278 2.18 -3.08 -15.12
CA GLU A 278 1.56 -4.24 -15.75
C GLU A 278 1.34 -4.04 -17.26
N GLY A 279 1.83 -5.01 -18.05
CA GLY A 279 1.78 -5.00 -19.51
C GLY A 279 2.64 -3.95 -20.22
N ILE A 280 3.30 -3.03 -19.50
CA ILE A 280 4.19 -2.02 -20.10
C ILE A 280 5.66 -2.16 -19.68
N MET A 281 5.94 -2.65 -18.47
CA MET A 281 7.30 -2.72 -17.91
C MET A 281 8.11 -3.89 -18.52
N PRO A 282 9.15 -3.62 -19.32
CA PRO A 282 9.99 -4.66 -19.90
C PRO A 282 11.05 -5.17 -18.90
N LYS A 283 11.66 -6.32 -19.19
CA LYS A 283 12.55 -7.04 -18.26
C LYS A 283 14.04 -6.78 -18.47
N ASP A 284 14.40 -6.04 -19.52
CA ASP A 284 15.77 -5.81 -19.99
C ASP A 284 16.37 -4.47 -19.57
N LEU A 285 15.62 -3.64 -18.81
CA LEU A 285 16.10 -2.34 -18.34
C LEU A 285 17.05 -2.39 -17.12
N ASN A 286 17.34 -3.56 -16.54
CA ASN A 286 18.00 -3.68 -15.23
C ASN A 286 17.28 -2.93 -14.09
N ILE A 287 15.95 -2.91 -14.15
CA ILE A 287 15.08 -2.34 -13.12
C ILE A 287 14.22 -3.46 -12.53
N TYR A 288 14.22 -3.60 -11.21
CA TYR A 288 13.26 -4.41 -10.46
C TYR A 288 12.26 -3.52 -9.74
N VAL A 289 10.99 -3.93 -9.72
CA VAL A 289 9.89 -3.15 -9.16
C VAL A 289 9.07 -4.01 -8.22
N THR A 290 8.68 -3.45 -7.07
CA THR A 290 7.61 -4.00 -6.23
C THR A 290 6.56 -2.94 -5.93
N THR A 291 5.30 -3.37 -5.85
CA THR A 291 4.15 -2.48 -5.65
C THR A 291 3.29 -2.98 -4.50
N ALA A 292 2.73 -2.06 -3.70
CA ALA A 292 1.90 -2.37 -2.53
C ALA A 292 0.62 -3.15 -2.87
N SER A 293 0.12 -2.99 -4.10
CA SER A 293 -1.11 -3.61 -4.60
C SER A 293 -0.95 -4.08 -6.04
N ASN A 294 -1.82 -5.01 -6.45
CA ASN A 294 -2.03 -5.35 -7.86
C ASN A 294 -2.77 -4.24 -8.62
N ALA A 295 -3.00 -4.41 -9.92
CA ALA A 295 -3.64 -3.38 -10.76
C ALA A 295 -5.13 -3.07 -10.46
N GLN A 296 -5.76 -3.74 -9.49
CA GLN A 296 -7.22 -3.75 -9.30
C GLN A 296 -7.67 -3.46 -7.86
N GLU A 297 -6.77 -3.48 -6.89
CA GLU A 297 -7.05 -3.30 -5.48
C GLU A 297 -6.38 -2.03 -4.92
N SER A 298 -6.92 -1.51 -3.82
CA SER A 298 -6.29 -0.41 -3.09
C SER A 298 -5.09 -0.89 -2.28
N SER A 299 -4.19 0.03 -1.95
CA SER A 299 -3.34 -0.13 -0.77
C SER A 299 -3.99 0.49 0.47
N TRP A 300 -3.29 0.44 1.61
CA TRP A 300 -3.88 0.58 2.93
C TRP A 300 -3.02 1.43 3.87
N GLY A 301 -3.63 2.42 4.52
CA GLY A 301 -3.00 3.17 5.61
C GLY A 301 -3.05 2.38 6.92
N THR A 302 -2.01 2.43 7.73
CA THR A 302 -1.91 1.77 9.04
C THR A 302 -1.56 2.77 10.15
N TYR A 303 -1.52 2.31 11.40
CA TYR A 303 -1.29 3.17 12.58
C TYR A 303 -2.29 4.34 12.63
N CYS A 304 -3.55 4.02 12.40
CA CYS A 304 -4.67 4.95 12.36
C CYS A 304 -5.38 5.07 13.72
N PRO A 305 -5.97 6.23 14.06
CA PRO A 305 -6.68 6.40 15.32
C PRO A 305 -7.84 5.41 15.46
N GLY A 306 -7.89 4.67 16.56
CA GLY A 306 -8.94 3.68 16.82
C GLY A 306 -8.79 2.35 16.06
N MET A 307 -7.63 2.12 15.44
CA MET A 307 -7.17 0.83 14.92
C MET A 307 -6.02 0.29 15.79
N GLU A 308 -5.74 -1.01 15.78
CA GLU A 308 -4.59 -1.59 16.48
C GLU A 308 -3.42 -1.97 15.53
N PRO A 309 -2.17 -1.52 15.81
CA PRO A 309 -1.77 -0.67 16.93
C PRO A 309 -2.08 0.82 16.68
N SER A 310 -2.74 1.47 17.64
CA SER A 310 -3.17 2.86 17.53
C SER A 310 -1.99 3.84 17.63
N PRO A 311 -2.01 4.99 16.92
CA PRO A 311 -1.07 6.07 17.14
C PRO A 311 -1.29 6.70 18.54
N PRO A 312 -0.35 7.53 19.03
CA PRO A 312 -0.53 8.30 20.25
C PRO A 312 -1.83 9.14 20.19
N PRO A 313 -2.63 9.22 21.28
CA PRO A 313 -3.99 9.80 21.25
C PRO A 313 -4.09 11.26 20.77
N GLU A 314 -2.98 12.00 20.80
CA GLU A 314 -2.89 13.37 20.27
C GLU A 314 -2.95 13.44 18.72
N TYR A 315 -2.67 12.35 18.01
CA TYR A 315 -2.77 12.27 16.55
C TYR A 315 -4.19 11.89 16.11
N THR A 316 -4.69 12.60 15.09
CA THR A 316 -6.03 12.39 14.49
C THR A 316 -5.96 11.79 13.08
N THR A 317 -4.77 11.37 12.65
CA THR A 317 -4.44 10.89 11.31
C THR A 317 -3.58 9.62 11.39
N CYS A 318 -3.48 8.85 10.31
CA CYS A 318 -2.63 7.66 10.24
C CYS A 318 -1.14 8.03 10.11
N LEU A 319 -0.24 7.24 10.72
CA LEU A 319 1.19 7.55 10.77
C LEU A 319 2.02 6.97 9.62
N GLY A 320 1.58 5.88 8.99
CA GLY A 320 2.29 5.21 7.89
C GLY A 320 1.36 4.37 7.03
N ASP A 321 1.87 3.81 5.94
CA ASP A 321 1.12 2.92 5.04
C ASP A 321 1.62 1.47 5.13
N LEU A 322 0.71 0.49 4.97
CA LEU A 322 0.90 -0.91 5.33
C LEU A 322 2.06 -1.57 4.58
N TYR A 323 2.26 -1.28 3.30
CA TYR A 323 3.42 -1.79 2.57
C TYR A 323 4.68 -1.01 2.90
N SER A 324 4.59 0.31 3.03
CA SER A 324 5.70 1.18 3.43
C SER A 324 6.34 0.76 4.74
N VAL A 325 5.56 0.70 5.83
CA VAL A 325 6.09 0.33 7.16
C VAL A 325 6.54 -1.12 7.18
N ALA A 326 5.92 -2.00 6.37
CA ALA A 326 6.34 -3.38 6.27
C ALA A 326 7.77 -3.53 5.74
N TRP A 327 8.15 -2.83 4.66
CA TRP A 327 9.51 -2.93 4.12
C TRP A 327 10.53 -2.12 4.94
N MET A 328 10.15 -0.97 5.50
CA MET A 328 11.08 -0.16 6.30
C MET A 328 11.44 -0.82 7.63
N GLU A 329 10.46 -1.30 8.39
CA GLU A 329 10.73 -1.95 9.69
C GLU A 329 11.43 -3.30 9.52
N ASP A 330 11.15 -4.02 8.43
CA ASP A 330 11.91 -5.19 8.02
C ASP A 330 13.38 -4.81 7.75
N SER A 331 13.62 -3.74 6.98
CA SER A 331 14.98 -3.24 6.71
C SER A 331 15.73 -2.74 7.95
N GLU A 332 15.04 -2.14 8.92
CA GLU A 332 15.65 -1.69 10.18
C GLU A 332 16.00 -2.86 11.12
N THR A 333 15.31 -4.00 11.00
CA THR A 333 15.41 -5.13 11.94
C THR A 333 16.17 -6.33 11.39
N HIS A 334 16.73 -6.23 10.18
CA HIS A 334 17.53 -7.28 9.56
C HIS A 334 18.91 -6.81 9.08
N ASN A 335 19.86 -7.75 9.08
CA ASN A 335 21.20 -7.51 8.54
C ASN A 335 21.17 -7.51 7.00
N LEU A 336 21.14 -6.32 6.39
CA LEU A 336 21.00 -6.13 4.94
C LEU A 336 22.20 -6.62 4.11
N LYS A 337 23.35 -6.97 4.72
CA LYS A 337 24.43 -7.71 4.03
C LYS A 337 24.05 -9.20 3.82
N ARG A 338 23.13 -9.73 4.62
CA ARG A 338 22.64 -11.13 4.55
C ARG A 338 21.32 -11.25 3.81
N GLU A 339 20.40 -10.33 4.04
CA GLU A 339 19.09 -10.37 3.40
C GLU A 339 19.14 -10.00 1.91
N THR A 340 18.33 -10.71 1.11
CA THR A 340 18.17 -10.46 -0.33
C THR A 340 16.90 -9.70 -0.64
N VAL A 341 16.88 -9.00 -1.78
CA VAL A 341 15.68 -8.33 -2.32
C VAL A 341 14.50 -9.31 -2.43
N LYS A 342 14.75 -10.59 -2.73
CA LYS A 342 13.74 -11.65 -2.71
C LYS A 342 13.10 -11.86 -1.32
N GLN A 343 13.91 -11.91 -0.27
CA GLN A 343 13.46 -12.26 1.08
C GLN A 343 12.55 -11.16 1.63
N GLN A 344 12.98 -9.90 1.55
CA GLN A 344 12.14 -8.75 1.89
C GLN A 344 10.85 -8.74 1.08
N TYR A 345 10.87 -9.00 -0.24
CA TYR A 345 9.63 -9.13 -1.02
C TYR A 345 8.70 -10.23 -0.47
N GLU A 346 9.23 -11.38 -0.03
CA GLU A 346 8.42 -12.46 0.55
C GLU A 346 7.86 -12.08 1.93
N THR A 347 8.66 -11.47 2.81
CA THR A 347 8.27 -10.94 4.14
C THR A 347 7.20 -9.85 4.02
N VAL A 348 7.46 -8.84 3.18
CA VAL A 348 6.56 -7.70 2.94
C VAL A 348 5.26 -8.17 2.30
N ARG A 349 5.29 -9.10 1.34
CA ARG A 349 4.07 -9.69 0.77
C ARG A 349 3.25 -10.41 1.84
N GLU A 350 3.87 -11.16 2.74
CA GLU A 350 3.14 -11.81 3.85
C GLU A 350 2.50 -10.78 4.79
N ARG A 351 3.26 -9.76 5.23
CA ARG A 351 2.78 -8.69 6.11
C ARG A 351 1.68 -7.83 5.47
N THR A 352 1.86 -7.40 4.22
CA THR A 352 0.89 -6.58 3.47
C THR A 352 -0.34 -7.37 3.02
N SER A 353 -0.26 -8.70 2.84
CA SER A 353 -1.47 -9.53 2.71
C SER A 353 -2.32 -9.56 3.99
N ASN A 354 -1.76 -9.05 5.10
CA ASN A 354 -2.32 -9.09 6.44
C ASN A 354 -2.77 -10.52 6.82
N PHE A 355 -1.86 -11.49 6.63
CA PHE A 355 -2.11 -12.92 6.75
C PHE A 355 -3.25 -13.45 5.85
N ASN A 356 -3.26 -13.01 4.59
CA ASN A 356 -4.30 -13.27 3.58
C ASN A 356 -5.70 -12.72 3.91
N SER A 357 -5.81 -11.73 4.81
CA SER A 357 -7.08 -11.07 5.14
C SER A 357 -7.39 -9.90 4.20
N TYR A 358 -7.33 -10.14 2.88
CA TYR A 358 -7.58 -9.13 1.83
C TYR A 358 -8.92 -8.38 2.00
N THR A 359 -9.93 -8.99 2.64
CA THR A 359 -11.22 -8.36 2.95
C THR A 359 -11.24 -7.50 4.21
N LEU A 360 -10.18 -7.51 5.02
CA LEU A 360 -10.05 -6.83 6.33
C LEU A 360 -8.93 -5.78 6.37
N GLY A 361 -8.25 -5.53 5.24
CA GLY A 361 -7.19 -4.53 5.13
C GLY A 361 -5.85 -5.13 4.77
N GLY A 362 -5.75 -5.69 3.56
CA GLY A 362 -4.51 -6.22 3.00
C GLY A 362 -4.56 -6.28 1.47
N SER A 363 -3.39 -6.36 0.83
CA SER A 363 -3.23 -6.34 -0.63
C SER A 363 -2.13 -7.28 -1.11
N HIS A 364 -2.16 -7.62 -2.40
CA HIS A 364 -1.17 -8.46 -3.07
C HIS A 364 0.02 -7.61 -3.48
N VAL A 365 1.14 -7.77 -2.79
CA VAL A 365 2.40 -7.15 -3.21
C VAL A 365 2.87 -7.82 -4.50
N MET A 366 2.99 -7.04 -5.57
CA MET A 366 3.36 -7.54 -6.91
C MET A 366 4.81 -7.22 -7.23
N GLU A 367 5.33 -7.85 -8.28
CA GLU A 367 6.68 -7.60 -8.79
C GLU A 367 6.75 -7.54 -10.31
N TYR A 368 7.60 -6.64 -10.83
CA TYR A 368 7.76 -6.39 -12.27
C TYR A 368 9.24 -6.14 -12.65
N GLY A 369 9.54 -6.18 -13.95
CA GLY A 369 10.88 -5.93 -14.48
C GLY A 369 11.86 -7.11 -14.38
N ASN A 370 13.13 -6.83 -14.10
CA ASN A 370 14.21 -7.80 -14.10
C ASN A 370 14.28 -8.58 -12.77
N ALA A 371 13.77 -9.81 -12.78
CA ALA A 371 13.79 -10.69 -11.60
C ALA A 371 15.20 -11.20 -11.20
N SER A 372 16.27 -10.97 -11.97
CA SER A 372 17.64 -11.39 -11.56
C SER A 372 18.14 -10.60 -10.34
N ILE A 373 17.71 -9.33 -10.21
CA ILE A 373 18.06 -8.43 -9.10
C ILE A 373 17.58 -8.99 -7.75
N LYS A 374 16.53 -9.84 -7.74
CA LYS A 374 16.00 -10.47 -6.53
C LYS A 374 17.04 -11.26 -5.73
N ALA A 375 18.09 -11.77 -6.39
CA ALA A 375 19.16 -12.53 -5.73
C ALA A 375 20.21 -11.64 -5.04
N GLU A 376 20.23 -10.33 -5.32
CA GLU A 376 21.17 -9.38 -4.69
C GLU A 376 20.80 -9.07 -3.24
N LYS A 377 21.80 -8.60 -2.49
CA LYS A 377 21.64 -8.15 -1.10
C LYS A 377 21.05 -6.75 -1.04
N LEU A 378 20.13 -6.52 -0.09
CA LEU A 378 19.49 -5.22 0.11
C LEU A 378 20.50 -4.09 0.35
N CYS A 379 21.65 -4.39 0.99
CA CYS A 379 22.69 -3.40 1.21
C CYS A 379 23.29 -2.79 -0.07
N SER A 380 23.12 -3.45 -1.23
CA SER A 380 23.52 -2.92 -2.54
C SER A 380 22.71 -1.68 -2.93
N TYR A 381 21.52 -1.50 -2.35
CA TYR A 381 20.59 -0.41 -2.63
C TYR A 381 20.38 0.48 -1.40
N GLN A 382 20.10 -0.13 -0.25
CA GLN A 382 19.73 0.57 0.99
C GLN A 382 20.91 0.82 1.95
N GLY A 383 22.08 0.23 1.69
CA GLY A 383 23.23 0.29 2.60
C GLY A 383 23.11 -0.67 3.80
N PHE A 384 23.91 -0.45 4.84
CA PHE A 384 23.92 -1.33 6.02
C PHE A 384 24.21 -0.52 7.28
N ASP A 385 23.26 -0.52 8.22
CA ASP A 385 23.46 0.05 9.56
C ASP A 385 24.26 -0.96 10.41
N PRO A 386 25.47 -0.63 10.90
CA PRO A 386 26.26 -1.54 11.73
C PRO A 386 25.58 -1.96 13.03
N SER A 387 24.61 -1.18 13.55
CA SER A 387 23.82 -1.58 14.72
C SER A 387 22.86 -2.74 14.44
N SER A 388 22.52 -2.99 13.16
CA SER A 388 21.62 -4.08 12.74
C SER A 388 22.27 -5.47 12.66
N GLU A 389 23.57 -5.59 12.96
CA GLU A 389 24.34 -6.82 12.71
C GLU A 389 23.78 -8.06 13.42
N ASN A 390 23.23 -7.87 14.63
CA ASN A 390 22.83 -8.94 15.56
C ASN A 390 21.32 -8.94 15.91
N PHE A 391 20.46 -8.32 15.10
CA PHE A 391 19.02 -8.39 15.37
C PHE A 391 18.47 -9.81 15.21
N PRO A 392 17.61 -10.28 16.14
CA PRO A 392 16.79 -11.46 15.92
C PRO A 392 15.68 -11.15 14.89
N PRO A 393 15.20 -12.14 14.13
CA PRO A 393 14.05 -11.94 13.26
C PRO A 393 12.83 -11.51 14.09
N ASN A 394 12.17 -10.44 13.65
CA ASN A 394 11.01 -9.88 14.36
C ASN A 394 9.75 -10.72 14.10
N GLU A 395 8.84 -10.80 15.08
CA GLU A 395 7.53 -11.44 14.86
C GLU A 395 6.63 -10.51 14.03
N LEU A 396 6.13 -11.02 12.89
CA LEU A 396 5.14 -10.34 12.08
C LEU A 396 3.82 -10.20 12.88
N THR A 397 3.37 -8.97 13.09
CA THR A 397 2.10 -8.68 13.77
C THR A 397 1.01 -8.32 12.76
N HIS A 398 -0.21 -8.77 13.03
CA HIS A 398 -1.40 -8.32 12.29
C HIS A 398 -1.64 -6.84 12.60
N MET A 399 -1.96 -6.05 11.58
CA MET A 399 -2.23 -4.62 11.74
C MET A 399 -3.60 -4.30 11.16
N GLU A 400 -4.44 -3.61 11.93
CA GLU A 400 -5.67 -3.06 11.39
C GLU A 400 -5.34 -1.87 10.47
N ALA A 401 -6.00 -1.80 9.32
CA ALA A 401 -5.67 -0.85 8.27
C ALA A 401 -6.93 -0.23 7.62
N VAL A 402 -6.79 1.01 7.13
CA VAL A 402 -7.85 1.75 6.44
C VAL A 402 -7.57 1.78 4.93
N ASN A 403 -8.61 1.69 4.11
CA ASN A 403 -8.44 1.91 2.68
C ASN A 403 -7.90 3.32 2.44
N GLN A 404 -6.86 3.48 1.63
CA GLN A 404 -6.25 4.79 1.39
C GLN A 404 -7.25 5.87 0.94
N ARG A 405 -8.29 5.48 0.18
CA ARG A 405 -9.35 6.40 -0.29
C ARG A 405 -10.32 6.84 0.81
N ASP A 406 -10.32 6.19 1.98
CA ASP A 406 -11.20 6.53 3.11
C ASP A 406 -10.44 7.15 4.30
N ALA A 407 -9.11 7.17 4.25
CA ALA A 407 -8.24 7.73 5.31
C ALA A 407 -8.51 9.22 5.59
N ASP A 408 -8.83 10.01 4.56
CA ASP A 408 -9.18 11.43 4.68
C ASP A 408 -10.53 11.66 5.37
N ILE A 409 -11.53 10.83 5.06
CA ILE A 409 -12.83 10.83 5.72
C ILE A 409 -12.70 10.35 7.16
N LEU A 410 -11.88 9.32 7.42
CA LEU A 410 -11.58 8.86 8.78
C LEU A 410 -10.93 9.99 9.61
N PHE A 411 -9.92 10.67 9.06
CA PHE A 411 -9.28 11.84 9.67
C PHE A 411 -10.30 12.93 10.04
N LEU A 412 -11.14 13.36 9.08
CA LEU A 412 -12.18 14.37 9.34
C LEU A 412 -13.21 13.90 10.38
N TRP A 413 -13.56 12.61 10.38
CA TRP A 413 -14.48 12.03 11.36
C TRP A 413 -13.89 12.03 12.78
N HIS A 414 -12.59 11.71 12.93
CA HIS A 414 -11.89 11.82 14.21
C HIS A 414 -11.78 13.26 14.70
N MET A 415 -11.50 14.22 13.81
CA MET A 415 -11.56 15.65 14.14
C MET A 415 -12.96 16.07 14.63
N TYR A 416 -14.03 15.63 13.95
CA TYR A 416 -15.42 15.95 14.33
C TYR A 416 -15.79 15.35 15.69
N LYS A 417 -15.41 14.09 15.94
CA LYS A 417 -15.66 13.37 17.19
C LYS A 417 -14.94 14.00 18.37
N ASN A 418 -13.66 14.35 18.19
CA ASN A 418 -12.79 14.85 19.26
C ASN A 418 -12.91 16.36 19.52
N SER A 419 -13.55 17.12 18.63
CA SER A 419 -13.86 18.53 18.91
C SER A 419 -14.90 18.65 20.03
N GLU A 420 -14.79 19.65 20.90
CA GLU A 420 -15.86 20.06 21.84
C GLU A 420 -16.56 21.35 21.38
N ASP A 421 -15.89 22.12 20.54
CA ASP A 421 -16.34 23.41 20.01
C ASP A 421 -17.41 23.20 18.92
N GLY A 422 -18.64 23.62 19.19
CA GLY A 422 -19.77 23.49 18.27
C GLY A 422 -19.58 24.21 16.93
N SER A 423 -18.81 25.31 16.90
CA SER A 423 -18.50 26.02 15.66
C SER A 423 -17.55 25.21 14.78
N LYS A 424 -16.47 24.66 15.37
CA LYS A 424 -15.55 23.76 14.69
C LYS A 424 -16.22 22.47 14.24
N LYS A 425 -17.10 21.87 15.06
CA LYS A 425 -17.91 20.71 14.64
C LYS A 425 -18.74 21.00 13.39
N THR A 426 -19.39 22.15 13.35
CA THR A 426 -20.22 22.56 12.20
C THR A 426 -19.36 22.71 10.95
N GLU A 427 -18.17 23.31 11.07
CA GLU A 427 -17.23 23.48 9.95
C GLU A 427 -16.63 22.14 9.47
N ILE A 428 -16.23 21.25 10.37
CA ILE A 428 -15.73 19.91 9.99
C ILE A 428 -16.84 19.09 9.33
N LEU A 429 -18.07 19.14 9.85
CA LEU A 429 -19.22 18.47 9.24
C LEU A 429 -19.55 19.04 7.85
N ARG A 430 -19.39 20.35 7.64
CA ARG A 430 -19.48 20.98 6.32
C ARG A 430 -18.43 20.42 5.36
N GLN A 431 -17.17 20.31 5.79
CA GLN A 431 -16.09 19.72 4.99
C GLN A 431 -16.38 18.25 4.63
N ILE A 432 -16.76 17.41 5.60
CA ILE A 432 -17.19 16.02 5.35
C ILE A 432 -18.32 15.96 4.31
N THR A 433 -19.34 16.81 4.47
CA THR A 433 -20.51 16.86 3.57
C THR A 433 -20.11 17.29 2.15
N GLU A 434 -19.19 18.24 2.01
CA GLU A 434 -18.70 18.70 0.70
C GLU A 434 -17.81 17.66 0.02
N THR A 435 -16.89 17.02 0.74
CA THR A 435 -16.07 15.93 0.21
C THR A 435 -16.95 14.75 -0.24
N ILE A 436 -17.90 14.29 0.59
CA ILE A 436 -18.82 13.20 0.23
C ILE A 436 -19.70 13.59 -0.96
N ARG A 437 -20.21 14.84 -1.02
CA ARG A 437 -20.98 15.33 -2.17
C ARG A 437 -20.15 15.32 -3.46
N HIS A 438 -18.88 15.71 -3.41
CA HIS A 438 -17.98 15.67 -4.57
C HIS A 438 -17.71 14.23 -5.01
N ARG A 439 -17.45 13.32 -4.07
CA ARG A 439 -17.27 11.87 -4.36
C ARG A 439 -18.50 11.26 -5.05
N ILE A 440 -19.69 11.50 -4.51
CA ILE A 440 -20.97 11.03 -5.10
C ILE A 440 -21.20 11.65 -6.48
N HIS A 441 -20.83 12.92 -6.68
CA HIS A 441 -20.91 13.58 -7.98
C HIS A 441 -19.98 12.93 -9.02
N LEU A 442 -18.72 12.66 -8.66
CA LEU A 442 -17.77 11.98 -9.54
C LEU A 442 -18.23 10.56 -9.90
N ASP A 443 -18.59 9.75 -8.90
CA ASP A 443 -19.13 8.39 -9.11
C ASP A 443 -20.36 8.41 -10.03
N GLY A 444 -21.36 9.21 -9.69
CA GLY A 444 -22.62 9.29 -10.44
C GLY A 444 -22.46 9.87 -11.85
N SER A 445 -21.52 10.81 -12.06
CA SER A 445 -21.21 11.35 -13.39
C SER A 445 -20.60 10.30 -14.30
N ILE A 446 -19.69 9.47 -13.79
CA ILE A 446 -19.05 8.39 -14.55
C ILE A 446 -20.07 7.30 -14.91
N ASP A 447 -20.91 6.88 -13.96
CA ASP A 447 -21.98 5.91 -14.22
C ASP A 447 -23.00 6.43 -15.24
N LEU A 448 -23.35 7.72 -15.18
CA LEU A 448 -24.25 8.35 -16.15
C LEU A 448 -23.61 8.46 -17.55
N ILE A 449 -22.33 8.83 -17.66
CA ILE A 449 -21.58 8.82 -18.92
C ILE A 449 -21.57 7.42 -19.53
N GLY A 450 -21.30 6.37 -18.74
CA GLY A 450 -21.36 4.98 -19.21
C GLY A 450 -22.76 4.57 -19.68
N THR A 451 -23.80 5.04 -18.99
CA THR A 451 -25.20 4.81 -19.36
C THR A 451 -25.57 5.52 -20.67
N LEU A 452 -25.10 6.76 -20.88
CA LEU A 452 -25.34 7.54 -22.10
C LEU A 452 -24.61 6.95 -23.32
N LEU A 453 -23.39 6.45 -23.15
CA LEU A 453 -22.58 5.91 -24.24
C LEU A 453 -22.94 4.47 -24.63
N TYR A 454 -23.29 3.61 -23.66
CA TYR A 454 -23.49 2.16 -23.91
C TYR A 454 -24.87 1.62 -23.52
N GLY A 455 -25.72 2.46 -22.95
CA GLY A 455 -27.02 2.07 -22.38
C GLY A 455 -26.91 1.46 -20.97
N PRO A 456 -28.02 1.49 -20.20
CA PRO A 456 -28.02 1.12 -18.78
C PRO A 456 -27.62 -0.35 -18.51
N ALA A 457 -27.82 -1.25 -19.48
CA ALA A 457 -27.48 -2.66 -19.35
C ALA A 457 -25.98 -2.98 -19.56
N LYS A 458 -25.20 -2.07 -20.16
CA LYS A 458 -23.79 -2.31 -20.51
C LYS A 458 -22.82 -1.30 -19.94
N GLY A 459 -23.26 -0.07 -19.64
CA GLY A 459 -22.40 1.02 -19.17
C GLY A 459 -21.46 0.63 -18.05
N SER A 460 -22.01 0.24 -16.89
CA SER A 460 -21.22 -0.17 -15.72
C SER A 460 -20.28 -1.36 -16.02
N GLY A 461 -20.74 -2.36 -16.78
CA GLY A 461 -19.93 -3.53 -17.13
C GLY A 461 -18.75 -3.23 -18.06
N ILE A 462 -18.89 -2.25 -18.95
CA ILE A 462 -17.80 -1.78 -19.83
C ILE A 462 -16.84 -0.88 -19.06
N LEU A 463 -17.35 0.11 -18.31
CA LEU A 463 -16.49 1.04 -17.56
C LEU A 463 -15.65 0.33 -16.49
N ASN A 464 -16.24 -0.62 -15.77
CA ASN A 464 -15.55 -1.38 -14.72
C ASN A 464 -14.82 -2.62 -15.24
N SER A 465 -14.77 -2.83 -16.56
CA SER A 465 -14.08 -3.98 -17.15
C SER A 465 -12.59 -3.99 -16.79
N VAL A 466 -12.09 -5.15 -16.38
CA VAL A 466 -10.66 -5.37 -16.13
C VAL A 466 -10.11 -6.18 -17.29
N ARG A 467 -8.98 -5.73 -17.86
CA ARG A 467 -8.20 -6.50 -18.84
C ARG A 467 -7.53 -7.70 -18.17
N GLU A 468 -7.24 -8.73 -18.97
CA GLU A 468 -6.49 -9.91 -18.52
C GLU A 468 -5.12 -9.52 -17.94
N PRO A 469 -4.62 -10.23 -16.92
CA PRO A 469 -3.33 -9.94 -16.30
C PRO A 469 -2.17 -9.91 -17.31
N GLY A 470 -1.26 -8.96 -17.13
CA GLY A 470 -0.13 -8.71 -18.03
C GLY A 470 -0.46 -7.92 -19.30
N LEU A 471 -1.68 -7.42 -19.47
CA LEU A 471 -2.03 -6.43 -20.51
C LEU A 471 -1.92 -5.00 -19.97
N PRO A 472 -1.54 -4.02 -20.82
CA PRO A 472 -1.56 -2.61 -20.44
C PRO A 472 -3.00 -2.15 -20.17
N LEU A 473 -3.17 -1.23 -19.22
CA LEU A 473 -4.49 -0.67 -18.89
C LEU A 473 -5.21 -0.06 -20.11
N VAL A 474 -4.47 0.69 -20.92
CA VAL A 474 -4.97 1.40 -22.10
C VAL A 474 -3.97 1.24 -23.24
N ASP A 475 -4.46 1.14 -24.47
CA ASP A 475 -3.60 1.07 -25.66
C ASP A 475 -3.14 2.47 -26.10
N ASP A 476 -4.01 3.49 -25.95
CA ASP A 476 -3.72 4.89 -26.24
C ASP A 476 -3.76 5.75 -24.96
N TRP A 477 -2.57 6.05 -24.45
CA TRP A 477 -2.37 6.91 -23.27
C TRP A 477 -2.65 8.40 -23.53
N GLN A 478 -2.62 8.86 -24.79
CA GLN A 478 -3.00 10.23 -25.13
C GLN A 478 -4.53 10.37 -25.20
N CYS A 479 -5.22 9.33 -25.68
CA CYS A 479 -6.66 9.22 -25.49
C CYS A 479 -7.04 9.27 -24.01
N LEU A 480 -6.40 8.48 -23.14
CA LEU A 480 -6.68 8.46 -21.70
C LEU A 480 -6.62 9.87 -21.08
N LYS A 481 -5.50 10.58 -21.29
CA LYS A 481 -5.31 11.96 -20.84
C LYS A 481 -6.35 12.92 -21.42
N SER A 482 -6.74 12.73 -22.67
CA SER A 482 -7.78 13.55 -23.32
C SER A 482 -9.17 13.31 -22.71
N MET A 483 -9.53 12.07 -22.39
CA MET A 483 -10.82 11.73 -21.75
C MET A 483 -10.90 12.31 -20.33
N VAL A 484 -9.79 12.28 -19.57
CA VAL A 484 -9.69 12.94 -18.27
C VAL A 484 -9.92 14.45 -18.40
N ARG A 485 -9.20 15.13 -19.31
CA ARG A 485 -9.37 16.59 -19.51
C ARG A 485 -10.79 16.97 -19.91
N LEU A 486 -11.41 16.21 -20.83
CA LEU A 486 -12.79 16.44 -21.26
C LEU A 486 -13.78 16.26 -20.10
N PHE A 487 -13.58 15.24 -19.27
CA PHE A 487 -14.36 15.06 -18.05
C PHE A 487 -14.19 16.25 -17.11
N GLU A 488 -12.96 16.63 -16.77
CA GLU A 488 -12.71 17.72 -15.80
C GLU A 488 -13.19 19.09 -16.29
N THR A 489 -13.17 19.34 -17.61
CA THR A 489 -13.71 20.56 -18.23
C THR A 489 -15.21 20.75 -17.94
N HIS A 490 -15.98 19.66 -17.94
CA HIS A 490 -17.44 19.70 -17.88
C HIS A 490 -18.04 19.23 -16.54
N CYS A 491 -17.29 18.40 -15.80
CA CYS A 491 -17.72 17.75 -14.56
C CYS A 491 -16.86 18.16 -13.34
N GLY A 492 -15.76 18.88 -13.54
CA GLY A 492 -14.86 19.29 -12.46
C GLY A 492 -13.77 18.27 -12.13
N LEU A 493 -12.80 18.71 -11.33
CA LEU A 493 -11.58 18.03 -10.94
C LEU A 493 -11.84 16.66 -10.31
N LEU A 494 -11.09 15.67 -10.77
CA LEU A 494 -11.10 14.32 -10.18
C LEU A 494 -10.59 14.35 -8.73
N THR A 495 -9.64 15.23 -8.41
CA THR A 495 -8.82 15.17 -7.17
C THR A 495 -8.11 13.82 -7.02
N GLN A 496 -7.42 13.56 -5.90
CA GLN A 496 -6.82 12.25 -5.65
C GLN A 496 -7.90 11.13 -5.56
N TYR A 497 -9.13 11.44 -5.14
CA TYR A 497 -10.22 10.46 -5.08
C TYR A 497 -10.61 9.91 -6.46
N GLY A 498 -10.84 10.81 -7.43
CA GLY A 498 -11.35 10.48 -8.75
C GLY A 498 -10.36 9.70 -9.63
N MET A 499 -9.10 9.58 -9.21
CA MET A 499 -8.13 8.69 -9.86
C MET A 499 -8.63 7.23 -9.95
N LYS A 500 -9.55 6.79 -9.07
CA LYS A 500 -10.25 5.49 -9.18
C LYS A 500 -10.91 5.27 -10.55
N HIS A 501 -11.39 6.33 -11.20
CA HIS A 501 -12.09 6.27 -12.48
C HIS A 501 -11.17 6.18 -13.69
N MET A 502 -9.85 6.16 -13.50
CA MET A 502 -8.89 6.09 -14.62
C MET A 502 -9.08 4.83 -15.48
N ARG A 503 -9.54 3.71 -14.87
CA ARG A 503 -9.96 2.50 -15.60
C ARG A 503 -11.21 2.72 -16.47
N ALA A 504 -12.17 3.51 -16.00
CA ALA A 504 -13.36 3.86 -16.79
C ALA A 504 -12.95 4.65 -18.04
N PHE A 505 -12.13 5.70 -17.89
CA PHE A 505 -11.60 6.47 -19.02
C PHE A 505 -10.74 5.62 -19.98
N ALA A 506 -9.92 4.71 -19.46
CA ALA A 506 -9.17 3.75 -20.27
C ALA A 506 -10.11 2.86 -21.09
N ASN A 507 -11.19 2.36 -20.50
CA ASN A 507 -12.17 1.53 -21.20
C ASN A 507 -12.98 2.29 -22.26
N LEU A 508 -13.19 3.61 -22.12
CA LEU A 508 -13.71 4.45 -23.20
C LEU A 508 -12.74 4.49 -24.40
N CYS A 509 -11.44 4.67 -24.15
CA CYS A 509 -10.42 4.65 -25.20
C CYS A 509 -10.30 3.27 -25.85
N ASN A 510 -10.24 2.21 -25.06
CA ASN A 510 -10.10 0.82 -25.52
C ASN A 510 -11.31 0.33 -26.36
N SER A 511 -12.47 0.99 -26.23
CA SER A 511 -13.67 0.71 -27.04
C SER A 511 -13.87 1.69 -28.20
N GLY A 512 -12.92 2.61 -28.43
CA GLY A 512 -12.93 3.52 -29.58
C GLY A 512 -13.90 4.70 -29.46
N VAL A 513 -14.28 5.13 -28.26
CA VAL A 513 -15.12 6.32 -28.07
C VAL A 513 -14.37 7.56 -28.56
N SER A 514 -15.01 8.34 -29.43
CA SER A 514 -14.46 9.62 -29.89
C SER A 514 -14.54 10.69 -28.79
N GLN A 515 -13.58 11.60 -28.78
CA GLN A 515 -13.59 12.77 -27.88
C GLN A 515 -14.91 13.56 -27.97
N SER A 516 -15.50 13.69 -29.15
CA SER A 516 -16.79 14.36 -29.36
C SER A 516 -18.00 13.65 -28.72
N LEU A 517 -17.97 12.32 -28.62
CA LEU A 517 -19.01 11.55 -27.92
C LEU A 517 -18.82 11.63 -26.40
N MET A 518 -17.57 11.56 -25.93
CA MET A 518 -17.25 11.80 -24.53
C MET A 518 -17.69 13.20 -24.07
N GLU A 519 -17.35 14.23 -24.84
CA GLU A 519 -17.76 15.61 -24.54
C GLU A 519 -19.29 15.76 -24.44
N GLN A 520 -20.04 15.21 -25.41
CA GLN A 520 -21.51 15.23 -25.36
C GLN A 520 -22.06 14.49 -24.13
N ALA A 521 -21.46 13.35 -23.76
CA ALA A 521 -21.86 12.61 -22.57
C ALA A 521 -21.53 13.38 -21.27
N CYS A 522 -20.36 14.02 -21.17
CA CYS A 522 -19.99 14.86 -20.02
C CYS A 522 -20.91 16.07 -19.88
N VAL A 523 -21.17 16.80 -20.96
CA VAL A 523 -22.10 17.95 -20.97
C VAL A 523 -23.50 17.51 -20.53
N ALA A 524 -24.00 16.38 -21.01
CA ALA A 524 -25.30 15.85 -20.63
C ALA A 524 -25.34 15.34 -19.16
N ALA A 525 -24.27 14.71 -18.68
CA ALA A 525 -24.21 14.15 -17.33
C ALA A 525 -24.03 15.23 -16.24
N CYS A 526 -23.29 16.30 -16.55
CA CYS A 526 -22.85 17.30 -15.58
C CYS A 526 -23.52 18.67 -15.76
N SER A 527 -24.47 18.81 -16.70
CA SER A 527 -25.25 20.03 -16.93
C SER A 527 -25.92 20.55 -15.65
N GLY A 528 -25.60 21.79 -15.27
CA GLY A 528 -26.15 22.42 -14.08
C GLY A 528 -25.46 22.07 -12.76
N HIS A 529 -24.40 21.26 -12.77
CA HIS A 529 -23.54 21.10 -11.60
C HIS A 529 -22.61 22.32 -11.42
N ASP A 530 -22.61 22.90 -10.22
CA ASP A 530 -21.78 24.05 -9.87
C ASP A 530 -20.45 23.56 -9.26
N THR A 531 -19.43 23.39 -10.11
CA THR A 531 -18.13 22.84 -9.73
C THR A 531 -17.32 23.74 -8.78
N ARG A 532 -17.61 25.05 -8.73
CA ARG A 532 -16.98 26.06 -7.85
C ARG A 532 -15.44 25.93 -7.73
N GLN A 533 -14.99 25.49 -6.56
CA GLN A 533 -13.59 25.34 -6.18
C GLN A 533 -12.92 24.16 -6.91
N TRP A 534 -13.70 23.17 -7.33
CA TRP A 534 -13.27 21.98 -8.04
C TRP A 534 -13.23 22.17 -9.57
N HIS A 535 -13.17 23.39 -10.09
CA HIS A 535 -12.98 23.61 -11.52
C HIS A 535 -11.48 23.63 -11.89
N PRO A 536 -11.03 22.98 -12.99
CA PRO A 536 -9.61 22.90 -13.35
C PRO A 536 -8.95 24.26 -13.64
N SER A 537 -9.71 25.34 -13.87
CA SER A 537 -9.18 26.71 -13.92
C SER A 537 -8.48 27.16 -12.63
N ASN A 538 -8.74 26.50 -11.51
CA ASN A 538 -8.23 26.91 -10.20
C ASN A 538 -6.90 26.24 -9.84
N GLN A 539 -6.64 25.02 -10.36
CA GLN A 539 -5.51 24.16 -9.93
C GLN A 539 -4.77 23.47 -11.10
N GLY A 540 -5.23 23.62 -12.34
CA GLY A 540 -4.75 22.84 -13.49
C GLY A 540 -5.63 21.61 -13.76
N TYR A 541 -5.28 20.83 -14.79
CA TYR A 541 -5.92 19.55 -15.10
C TYR A 541 -5.11 18.38 -14.52
N SER A 542 -5.78 17.29 -14.15
CA SER A 542 -5.13 16.07 -13.63
C SER A 542 -4.31 15.30 -14.68
N ALA A 543 -4.34 15.72 -15.95
CA ALA A 543 -3.68 15.10 -17.11
C ALA A 543 -3.02 16.14 -18.01
#